data_AF-A0AAX6SFE3-F1
#
_entry.id   AF-A0AAX6SFE3-F1
#
_cell.length_a   1.000
_cell.length_b   1.000
_cell.length_c   1.000
_cell.angle_alpha   90.00
_cell.angle_beta   90.00
_cell.angle_gamma   90.00
#
_symmetry.space_group_name_H-M   'P 1'
#
loop_
_entity.id
_entity.type
_entity.pdbx_description
1 polymer ?
#
loop_
_entity_poly.entity_id
_entity_poly.type
_entity_poly.pdbx_seq_one_letter_code
_entity_poly.pdbx_strand_id
1 'polypeptide(L)'
;MHRFIFVYTLIYSNFCICRDTSATPQSASIRALRNANLRRDGKSKDPSSIPESNHLTDLYRKDETIQVTGNGHLQSPRFPNNYPRNLLLTWRLHSQEKTRIQLAFDHQFGLEEAENDICRYDFVEVEDISEISTIIRGRWCGHKEVPPRITSRTNQIKITFKSDDYFVAKPGFKIHYSLLEDFQPAAASKTNWESVTSSTSGVSYHYPSVTDPALAADALDKTVAEFDTVEDLLKHFNPESWQEDLENLYLDTPYYRGRSYHDRKSKVDLDRLNEDVKRYSCTPRNYSVNLREELKLTNAVFFPRCLLVQRCGGNCGCGIANGKSCTCSSGKTVKKYHEVLKFEPGRSKKKGKAKNMALVDIQLDHHERCNCICGSRPPR
;
A
#
# COMPACT_ATOMS: atom_id res chain seq x y z
N MET A 1 6.77 26.63 -53.30
CA MET A 1 7.69 25.70 -52.59
C MET A 1 7.96 26.23 -51.20
N HIS A 2 7.69 25.41 -50.19
CA HIS A 2 7.86 25.64 -48.76
C HIS A 2 9.30 26.00 -48.35
N ARG A 3 9.47 26.79 -47.28
CA ARG A 3 9.73 26.27 -45.91
C ARG A 3 9.90 27.40 -44.89
N PHE A 4 9.10 27.29 -43.82
CA PHE A 4 9.19 28.01 -42.56
C PHE A 4 10.51 27.70 -41.83
N ILE A 5 11.17 28.71 -41.29
CA ILE A 5 12.27 28.55 -40.32
C ILE A 5 11.83 29.24 -39.03
N PHE A 6 11.41 28.42 -38.07
CA PHE A 6 11.31 28.78 -36.65
C PHE A 6 12.68 28.54 -36.01
N VAL A 7 13.24 29.55 -35.34
CA VAL A 7 14.28 29.35 -34.33
C VAL A 7 13.83 30.11 -33.08
N TYR A 8 13.28 29.35 -32.13
CA TYR A 8 12.96 29.82 -30.78
C TYR A 8 14.23 29.84 -29.93
N THR A 9 14.38 30.93 -29.20
CA THR A 9 15.38 31.18 -28.16
C THR A 9 15.14 30.29 -26.94
N LEU A 10 16.17 29.54 -26.53
CA LEU A 10 16.16 28.74 -25.31
C LEU A 10 16.75 29.54 -24.14
N ILE A 11 15.88 29.86 -23.18
CA ILE A 11 16.22 30.29 -21.83
C ILE A 11 16.51 29.01 -21.01
N TYR A 12 17.72 28.86 -20.49
CA TYR A 12 18.05 27.83 -19.49
C TYR A 12 18.41 28.50 -18.16
N SER A 13 17.44 28.52 -17.26
CA SER A 13 17.61 28.81 -15.84
C SER A 13 17.88 27.51 -15.08
N ASN A 14 19.02 27.49 -14.38
CA ASN A 14 19.37 26.52 -13.34
C ASN A 14 18.37 26.60 -12.17
N PHE A 15 17.81 25.48 -11.73
CA PHE A 15 17.35 25.31 -10.34
C PHE A 15 17.45 23.84 -9.90
N CYS A 16 18.56 23.51 -9.23
CA CYS A 16 18.59 22.50 -8.18
C CYS A 16 18.91 23.27 -6.88
N ILE A 17 17.91 23.43 -6.00
CA ILE A 17 18.13 23.91 -4.63
C ILE A 17 18.15 22.70 -3.71
N CYS A 18 19.33 22.36 -3.21
CA CYS A 18 19.49 21.74 -1.90
C CYS A 18 19.51 22.88 -0.87
N ARG A 19 18.65 22.82 0.15
CA ARG A 19 18.68 23.76 1.27
C ARG A 19 19.29 23.05 2.47
N ASP A 20 20.60 23.18 2.61
CA ASP A 20 21.29 23.03 3.89
C ASP A 20 21.05 24.31 4.70
N THR A 21 20.47 24.18 5.89
CA THR A 21 20.26 25.31 6.79
C THR A 21 21.47 25.40 7.73
N SER A 22 22.29 26.44 7.53
CA SER A 22 23.25 26.89 8.53
C SER A 22 22.63 28.07 9.30
N ALA A 23 22.63 27.99 10.63
CA ALA A 23 22.29 29.10 11.50
C ALA A 23 23.48 29.34 12.45
N THR A 24 24.06 30.54 12.37
CA THR A 24 25.06 31.06 13.30
C THR A 24 24.41 31.65 14.56
N PRO A 25 25.15 31.74 15.68
CA PRO A 25 24.59 32.04 16.99
C PRO A 25 24.77 33.52 17.38
N GLN A 26 23.78 34.14 18.04
CA GLN A 26 24.03 35.28 18.92
C GLN A 26 23.18 35.23 20.22
N SER A 27 23.95 35.24 21.30
CA SER A 27 23.69 35.32 22.73
C SER A 27 22.66 36.36 23.23
N ALA A 28 21.83 35.95 24.20
CA ALA A 28 21.65 36.59 25.53
C ALA A 28 20.79 35.65 26.43
N SER A 29 21.38 34.85 27.32
CA SER A 29 21.45 35.03 28.80
C SER A 29 20.06 35.21 29.48
N ILE A 30 19.61 34.41 30.45
CA ILE A 30 20.09 34.35 31.85
C ILE A 30 19.43 33.15 32.60
N ARG A 31 20.25 32.44 33.41
CA ARG A 31 19.97 31.55 34.59
C ARG A 31 19.13 30.27 34.40
N ALA A 32 19.69 29.07 34.49
CA ALA A 32 20.39 28.37 35.58
C ALA A 32 19.47 27.83 36.70
N LEU A 33 19.41 26.49 36.79
CA LEU A 33 19.60 25.62 37.97
C LEU A 33 19.67 24.17 37.39
N ARG A 34 20.85 23.53 37.19
CA ARG A 34 21.66 22.75 38.18
C ARG A 34 20.76 21.83 39.05
N ASN A 35 20.94 20.52 39.16
CA ASN A 35 22.13 19.65 39.21
C ASN A 35 21.75 18.23 38.72
N ALA A 36 22.55 17.53 37.91
CA ALA A 36 23.75 16.76 38.29
C ALA A 36 23.43 15.64 39.30
N ASN A 37 23.51 14.38 38.87
CA ASN A 37 24.48 13.34 39.30
C ASN A 37 23.68 12.12 39.77
N LEU A 38 24.07 10.84 39.67
CA LEU A 38 25.34 10.16 39.45
C LEU A 38 25.01 8.69 39.11
N ARG A 39 25.92 8.03 38.38
CA ARG A 39 25.99 6.57 38.27
C ARG A 39 26.14 5.93 39.66
N ARG A 40 25.58 4.74 39.84
CA ARG A 40 26.18 3.69 40.69
C ARG A 40 25.73 2.31 40.23
N ASP A 41 26.71 1.48 39.83
CA ASP A 41 26.57 0.03 39.71
C ASP A 41 26.26 -0.59 41.08
N GLY A 42 25.43 -1.64 41.09
CA GLY A 42 25.08 -2.39 42.30
C GLY A 42 24.28 -3.64 41.98
N LYS A 43 24.99 -4.76 41.89
CA LYS A 43 24.48 -6.14 41.79
C LYS A 43 23.74 -6.52 43.08
N SER A 44 22.45 -6.87 43.01
CA SER A 44 21.79 -7.72 44.00
C SER A 44 20.78 -8.66 43.33
N LYS A 45 20.78 -9.87 43.85
CA LYS A 45 20.09 -11.07 43.42
C LYS A 45 18.85 -11.18 44.31
N ASP A 46 17.64 -11.15 43.74
CA ASP A 46 16.45 -11.80 44.30
C ASP A 46 15.31 -11.85 43.25
N PRO A 47 14.57 -12.97 43.12
CA PRO A 47 13.54 -13.14 42.09
C PRO A 47 12.14 -13.04 42.71
N SER A 48 11.62 -11.83 42.91
CA SER A 48 10.18 -11.58 43.14
C SER A 48 9.88 -10.08 43.26
N SER A 49 9.91 -9.37 42.14
CA SER A 49 9.27 -8.06 42.08
C SER A 49 8.76 -7.83 40.66
N ILE A 50 7.44 -7.94 40.53
CA ILE A 50 6.65 -7.44 39.40
C ILE A 50 7.09 -5.99 39.17
N PRO A 51 7.48 -5.57 37.95
CA PRO A 51 7.82 -4.18 37.74
C PRO A 51 6.55 -3.36 37.86
N GLU A 52 6.51 -2.44 38.83
CA GLU A 52 5.53 -1.36 38.88
C GLU A 52 5.59 -0.64 37.53
N SER A 53 4.59 -0.87 36.69
CA SER A 53 4.40 -0.10 35.47
C SER A 53 4.17 1.34 35.89
N ASN A 54 4.90 2.27 35.25
CA ASN A 54 4.64 3.68 35.45
C ASN A 54 3.18 3.92 35.01
N HIS A 55 2.25 4.18 35.94
CA HIS A 55 0.83 4.40 35.63
C HIS A 55 0.62 5.47 34.53
N LEU A 56 1.58 6.38 34.37
CA LEU A 56 1.60 7.34 33.27
C LEU A 56 1.80 6.67 31.89
N THR A 57 2.71 5.71 31.75
CA THR A 57 2.92 4.99 30.48
C THR A 57 1.74 4.11 30.11
N ASP A 58 1.03 3.56 31.10
CA ASP A 58 -0.16 2.72 30.87
C ASP A 58 -1.34 3.53 30.31
N LEU A 59 -1.41 4.83 30.61
CA LEU A 59 -2.38 5.75 30.00
C LEU A 59 -2.07 6.05 28.53
N TYR A 60 -0.78 6.11 28.16
CA TYR A 60 -0.36 6.39 26.78
C TYR A 60 -0.33 5.14 25.91
N ARG A 61 0.01 3.98 26.47
CA ARG A 61 0.01 2.71 25.77
C ARG A 61 -0.69 1.66 26.62
N LYS A 62 -1.84 1.20 26.15
CA LYS A 62 -2.66 0.22 26.85
C LYS A 62 -3.05 -0.89 25.90
N ASP A 63 -2.99 -2.13 26.37
CA ASP A 63 -3.47 -3.28 25.64
C ASP A 63 -4.38 -4.10 26.57
N GLU A 64 -5.67 -4.15 26.23
CA GLU A 64 -6.70 -4.79 27.05
C GLU A 64 -7.38 -5.92 26.27
N THR A 65 -7.62 -7.04 26.93
CA THR A 65 -8.45 -8.12 26.40
C THR A 65 -9.76 -8.18 27.17
N ILE A 66 -10.89 -8.06 26.46
CA ILE A 66 -12.24 -8.03 27.03
C ILE A 66 -12.96 -9.31 26.61
N GLN A 67 -13.38 -10.11 27.58
CA GLN A 67 -14.28 -11.24 27.32
C GLN A 67 -15.71 -10.70 27.20
N VAL A 68 -16.28 -10.81 26.01
CA VAL A 68 -17.62 -10.33 25.68
C VAL A 68 -18.62 -11.44 25.99
N THR A 69 -19.33 -11.30 27.10
CA THR A 69 -20.43 -12.19 27.52
C THR A 69 -21.81 -11.56 27.36
N GLY A 70 -21.88 -10.31 26.90
CA GLY A 70 -23.11 -9.55 26.72
C GLY A 70 -22.82 -8.15 26.21
N ASN A 71 -23.73 -7.22 26.48
CA ASN A 71 -23.59 -5.84 26.05
C ASN A 71 -22.63 -5.07 26.94
N GLY A 72 -21.82 -4.21 26.34
CA GLY A 72 -20.91 -3.32 27.06
C GLY A 72 -20.46 -2.16 26.20
N HIS A 73 -19.46 -1.42 26.67
CA HIS A 73 -18.89 -0.31 25.92
C HIS A 73 -17.43 -0.08 26.27
N LEU A 74 -16.73 0.57 25.35
CA LEU A 74 -15.39 1.11 25.54
C LEU A 74 -15.33 2.52 24.96
N GLN A 75 -14.40 3.35 25.44
CA GLN A 75 -14.33 4.75 25.03
C GLN A 75 -12.90 5.27 25.10
N SER A 76 -12.64 6.32 24.33
CA SER A 76 -11.39 7.07 24.45
C SER A 76 -11.27 7.71 25.85
N PRO A 77 -10.05 7.93 26.36
CA PRO A 77 -9.88 8.55 27.67
C PRO A 77 -10.54 9.93 27.71
N ARG A 78 -11.25 10.20 28.82
CA ARG A 78 -11.99 11.44 29.11
C ARG A 78 -13.22 11.72 28.26
N PHE A 79 -13.65 10.82 27.37
CA PHE A 79 -14.88 10.98 26.59
C PHE A 79 -16.07 11.39 27.50
N PRO A 80 -16.87 12.41 27.15
CA PRO A 80 -16.89 13.15 25.87
C PRO A 80 -15.96 14.38 25.81
N ASN A 81 -15.07 14.56 26.80
CA ASN A 81 -14.05 15.59 26.76
C ASN A 81 -12.86 15.19 25.87
N ASN A 82 -12.00 16.17 25.60
CA ASN A 82 -10.85 16.01 24.72
C ASN A 82 -9.91 14.86 25.12
N TYR A 83 -9.67 13.95 24.17
CA TYR A 83 -8.72 12.85 24.37
C TYR A 83 -7.28 13.36 24.49
N PRO A 84 -6.41 12.67 25.24
CA PRO A 84 -4.98 12.96 25.29
C PRO A 84 -4.25 12.72 23.95
N ARG A 85 -3.16 13.47 23.72
CA ARG A 85 -2.19 13.20 22.65
C ARG A 85 -1.34 11.95 22.93
N ASN A 86 -0.64 11.43 21.91
CA ASN A 86 0.33 10.33 21.98
C ASN A 86 -0.22 9.00 22.50
N LEU A 87 -1.50 8.71 22.24
CA LEU A 87 -2.14 7.48 22.67
C LEU A 87 -1.88 6.34 21.67
N LEU A 88 -1.74 5.14 22.21
CA LEU A 88 -1.80 3.88 21.48
C LEU A 88 -2.55 2.86 22.36
N LEU A 89 -3.88 2.82 22.20
CA LEU A 89 -4.76 1.96 22.97
C LEU A 89 -5.25 0.83 22.08
N THR A 90 -5.18 -0.40 22.58
CA THR A 90 -5.65 -1.60 21.89
C THR A 90 -6.65 -2.34 22.77
N TRP A 91 -7.82 -2.65 22.21
CA TRP A 91 -8.81 -3.52 22.84
C TRP A 91 -9.02 -4.75 21.97
N ARG A 92 -8.80 -5.94 22.51
CA ARG A 92 -9.13 -7.22 21.89
C ARG A 92 -10.39 -7.77 22.54
N LEU A 93 -11.48 -7.78 21.80
CA LEU A 93 -12.75 -8.32 22.26
C LEU A 93 -12.83 -9.77 21.81
N HIS A 94 -13.06 -10.67 22.76
CA HIS A 94 -13.20 -12.11 22.53
C HIS A 94 -14.55 -12.58 23.06
N SER A 95 -15.32 -13.24 22.22
CA SER A 95 -16.62 -13.81 22.56
C SER A 95 -16.57 -15.33 22.49
N GLN A 96 -17.62 -15.98 23.00
CA GLN A 96 -17.73 -17.44 22.93
C GLN A 96 -17.68 -17.91 21.47
N GLU A 97 -17.20 -19.14 21.26
CA GLU A 97 -17.27 -19.75 19.93
C GLU A 97 -18.70 -19.70 19.41
N LYS A 98 -18.84 -19.63 18.08
CA LYS A 98 -20.16 -19.57 17.44
C LYS A 98 -20.98 -18.32 17.81
N THR A 99 -20.34 -17.23 18.21
CA THR A 99 -20.99 -15.92 18.36
C THR A 99 -20.26 -14.86 17.55
N ARG A 100 -20.93 -13.74 17.30
CA ARG A 100 -20.34 -12.56 16.65
C ARG A 100 -20.50 -11.34 17.55
N ILE A 101 -19.57 -10.40 17.40
CA ILE A 101 -19.55 -9.16 18.15
C ILE A 101 -19.99 -8.05 17.20
N GLN A 102 -21.04 -7.33 17.55
CA GLN A 102 -21.45 -6.12 16.86
C GLN A 102 -20.93 -4.89 17.61
N LEU A 103 -20.34 -3.96 16.88
CA LEU A 103 -19.85 -2.68 17.36
C LEU A 103 -20.73 -1.55 16.80
N ALA A 104 -21.08 -0.60 17.66
CA ALA A 104 -21.81 0.60 17.29
C ALA A 104 -21.13 1.83 17.91
N PHE A 105 -20.75 2.79 17.08
CA PHE A 105 -20.15 4.05 17.53
C PHE A 105 -21.23 5.00 18.04
N ASP A 106 -20.91 5.71 19.13
CA ASP A 106 -21.72 6.79 19.66
C ASP A 106 -21.74 8.00 18.70
N HIS A 107 -22.87 8.70 18.65
CA HIS A 107 -23.08 9.87 17.82
C HIS A 107 -22.10 11.03 18.06
N GLN A 108 -21.47 11.12 19.24
CA GLN A 108 -20.48 12.15 19.57
C GLN A 108 -19.05 11.79 19.10
N PHE A 109 -18.93 10.93 18.08
CA PHE A 109 -17.66 10.61 17.46
C PHE A 109 -16.97 11.86 16.91
N GLY A 110 -15.71 12.07 17.29
CA GLY A 110 -14.89 13.14 16.76
C GLY A 110 -13.41 12.93 17.04
N LEU A 111 -12.63 12.80 15.98
CA LEU A 111 -11.16 12.76 15.97
C LEU A 111 -10.61 13.89 15.08
N GLU A 112 -9.29 14.01 14.97
CA GLU A 112 -8.63 14.89 14.00
C GLU A 112 -9.10 14.61 12.56
N GLU A 113 -9.19 15.64 11.73
CA GLU A 113 -9.61 15.51 10.34
C GLU A 113 -8.61 14.70 9.51
N ALA A 114 -9.12 14.04 8.48
CA ALA A 114 -8.29 13.36 7.50
C ALA A 114 -7.45 14.37 6.69
N GLU A 115 -6.23 13.99 6.34
CA GLU A 115 -5.41 14.71 5.38
C GLU A 115 -5.44 13.95 4.05
N ASN A 116 -5.86 14.61 2.97
CA ASN A 116 -6.04 13.98 1.66
C ASN A 116 -6.92 12.71 1.72
N ASP A 117 -8.03 12.78 2.47
CA ASP A 117 -8.95 11.67 2.74
C ASP A 117 -8.31 10.45 3.44
N ILE A 118 -7.14 10.62 4.05
CA ILE A 118 -6.42 9.59 4.79
C ILE A 118 -6.30 9.98 6.27
N CYS A 119 -6.76 9.09 7.16
CA CYS A 119 -6.61 9.21 8.61
C CYS A 119 -5.18 8.87 9.04
N ARG A 120 -4.27 9.83 8.85
CA ARG A 120 -2.82 9.67 9.08
C ARG A 120 -2.40 9.91 10.53
N TYR A 121 -3.01 10.90 11.17
CA TYR A 121 -2.64 11.42 12.49
C TYR A 121 -3.39 10.65 13.59
N ASP A 122 -4.60 11.11 13.91
CA ASP A 122 -5.48 10.45 14.86
C ASP A 122 -6.48 9.52 14.15
N PHE A 123 -6.61 8.28 14.62
CA PHE A 123 -7.57 7.35 14.06
C PHE A 123 -7.98 6.25 15.03
N VAL A 124 -9.20 5.75 14.84
CA VAL A 124 -9.64 4.45 15.34
C VAL A 124 -9.71 3.47 14.20
N GLU A 125 -9.11 2.29 14.39
CA GLU A 125 -9.06 1.21 13.43
C GLU A 125 -9.69 -0.04 14.03
N VAL A 126 -10.50 -0.74 13.24
CA VAL A 126 -11.15 -1.98 13.65
C VAL A 126 -10.69 -3.10 12.72
N GLU A 127 -10.23 -4.20 13.31
CA GLU A 127 -9.67 -5.35 12.61
C GLU A 127 -10.36 -6.63 13.07
N ASP A 128 -10.87 -7.42 12.13
CA ASP A 128 -11.29 -8.79 12.40
C ASP A 128 -10.04 -9.66 12.56
N ILE A 129 -9.96 -10.40 13.67
CA ILE A 129 -8.85 -11.31 13.93
C ILE A 129 -9.35 -12.75 13.77
N SER A 130 -8.58 -13.55 13.05
CA SER A 130 -8.70 -15.00 12.99
C SER A 130 -7.34 -15.63 13.28
N GLU A 131 -7.30 -16.93 13.52
CA GLU A 131 -6.05 -17.67 13.75
C GLU A 131 -5.06 -17.56 12.58
N ILE A 132 -5.56 -17.30 11.37
CA ILE A 132 -4.79 -17.40 10.12
C ILE A 132 -4.61 -16.02 9.45
N SER A 133 -5.45 -15.02 9.77
CA SER A 133 -5.44 -13.72 9.10
C SER A 133 -6.04 -12.59 9.94
N THR A 134 -5.58 -11.36 9.69
CA THR A 134 -6.16 -10.11 10.22
C THR A 134 -6.71 -9.28 9.06
N ILE A 135 -7.98 -8.86 9.14
CA ILE A 135 -8.63 -8.06 8.10
C ILE A 135 -9.04 -6.72 8.68
N ILE A 136 -8.51 -5.62 8.14
CA ILE A 136 -8.92 -4.27 8.50
C ILE A 136 -10.34 -4.02 7.99
N ARG A 137 -11.28 -3.78 8.90
CA ARG A 137 -12.68 -3.43 8.59
C ARG A 137 -12.83 -1.98 8.20
N GLY A 138 -12.00 -1.13 8.78
CA GLY A 138 -11.87 0.26 8.41
C GLY A 138 -11.03 1.04 9.39
N ARG A 139 -10.72 2.26 8.99
CA ARG A 139 -10.01 3.25 9.77
C ARG A 139 -10.79 4.56 9.67
N TRP A 140 -11.07 5.18 10.80
CA TRP A 140 -11.93 6.36 10.89
C TRP A 140 -11.29 7.48 11.70
N CYS A 141 -11.55 8.70 11.26
CA CYS A 141 -11.14 9.95 11.87
C CYS A 141 -12.13 11.06 11.48
N GLY A 142 -11.87 12.30 11.90
CA GLY A 142 -12.75 13.45 11.68
C GLY A 142 -13.99 13.45 12.57
N HIS A 143 -14.90 14.38 12.32
CA HIS A 143 -16.13 14.57 13.11
C HIS A 143 -17.40 14.71 12.26
N LYS A 144 -17.30 14.63 10.93
CA LYS A 144 -18.43 14.85 10.01
C LYS A 144 -19.37 13.64 9.94
N GLU A 145 -18.82 12.44 9.99
CA GLU A 145 -19.56 11.18 9.86
C GLU A 145 -19.18 10.22 10.98
N VAL A 146 -20.19 9.59 11.57
CA VAL A 146 -20.01 8.55 12.59
C VAL A 146 -19.74 7.23 11.87
N PRO A 147 -18.74 6.43 12.30
CA PRO A 147 -18.47 5.14 11.67
C PRO A 147 -19.70 4.21 11.68
N PRO A 148 -19.90 3.39 10.63
CA PRO A 148 -21.05 2.50 10.54
C PRO A 148 -20.99 1.41 11.62
N ARG A 149 -22.12 0.73 11.83
CA ARG A 149 -22.14 -0.48 12.66
C ARG A 149 -21.29 -1.58 12.03
N ILE A 150 -20.47 -2.25 12.83
CA ILE A 150 -19.55 -3.28 12.37
C ILE A 150 -19.90 -4.58 13.07
N THR A 151 -20.26 -5.61 12.30
CA THR A 151 -20.38 -6.98 12.82
C THR A 151 -19.09 -7.73 12.51
N SER A 152 -18.50 -8.36 13.53
CA SER A 152 -17.30 -9.18 13.38
C SER A 152 -17.57 -10.43 12.54
N ARG A 153 -16.57 -10.88 11.78
CA ARG A 153 -16.68 -12.13 11.01
C ARG A 153 -16.50 -13.37 11.89
N THR A 154 -15.66 -13.25 12.91
CA THR A 154 -15.30 -14.30 13.87
C THR A 154 -15.76 -13.89 15.28
N ASN A 155 -15.45 -14.71 16.28
CA ASN A 155 -15.66 -14.39 17.69
C ASN A 155 -14.59 -13.43 18.26
N GLN A 156 -13.68 -12.90 17.44
CA GLN A 156 -12.57 -12.03 17.84
C GLN A 156 -12.52 -10.75 16.98
N ILE A 157 -12.45 -9.60 17.64
CA ILE A 157 -12.26 -8.30 16.98
C ILE A 157 -11.30 -7.44 17.77
N LYS A 158 -10.42 -6.70 17.08
CA LYS A 158 -9.47 -5.79 17.70
C LYS A 158 -9.75 -4.36 17.26
N ILE A 159 -9.68 -3.46 18.23
CA ILE A 159 -9.89 -2.03 18.05
C ILE A 159 -8.62 -1.33 18.49
N THR A 160 -8.03 -0.53 17.62
CA THR A 160 -6.81 0.23 17.88
C THR A 160 -7.11 1.71 17.77
N PHE A 161 -6.85 2.47 18.82
CA PHE A 161 -6.88 3.93 18.80
C PHE A 161 -5.47 4.49 18.88
N LYS A 162 -5.14 5.36 17.93
CA LYS A 162 -3.87 6.09 17.91
C LYS A 162 -4.13 7.58 17.88
N SER A 163 -3.38 8.34 18.70
CA SER A 163 -3.24 9.79 18.55
C SER A 163 -1.77 10.22 18.42
N ASP A 164 -1.53 11.32 17.71
CA ASP A 164 -0.19 11.86 17.47
C ASP A 164 0.29 12.83 18.58
N ASP A 165 1.43 13.49 18.40
CA ASP A 165 1.99 14.42 19.39
C ASP A 165 1.48 15.86 19.26
N TYR A 166 0.64 16.13 18.25
CA TYR A 166 0.09 17.43 17.95
C TYR A 166 -1.16 17.73 18.79
N PHE A 167 -1.50 19.01 18.88
CA PHE A 167 -2.62 19.46 19.70
C PHE A 167 -3.93 19.40 18.90
N VAL A 168 -4.72 18.36 19.14
CA VAL A 168 -6.09 18.27 18.63
C VAL A 168 -7.03 17.93 19.77
N ALA A 169 -7.99 18.82 19.98
CA ALA A 169 -8.96 18.77 21.08
C ALA A 169 -10.34 18.38 20.51
N LYS A 170 -10.57 17.08 20.38
CA LYS A 170 -11.81 16.50 19.85
C LYS A 170 -12.42 15.52 20.88
N PRO A 171 -13.75 15.31 20.88
CA PRO A 171 -14.44 14.57 21.94
C PRO A 171 -14.02 13.10 22.05
N GLY A 172 -13.42 12.54 20.99
CA GLY A 172 -12.99 11.14 20.93
C GLY A 172 -14.10 10.23 20.45
N PHE A 173 -14.25 9.07 21.08
CA PHE A 173 -15.30 8.13 20.73
C PHE A 173 -15.76 7.28 21.91
N LYS A 174 -16.97 6.75 21.80
CA LYS A 174 -17.49 5.64 22.59
C LYS A 174 -18.03 4.59 21.62
N ILE A 175 -17.70 3.32 21.87
CA ILE A 175 -18.15 2.17 21.09
C ILE A 175 -18.93 1.25 22.02
N HIS A 176 -20.18 1.00 21.66
CA HIS A 176 -21.00 -0.03 22.28
C HIS A 176 -20.77 -1.35 21.57
N TYR A 177 -20.57 -2.42 22.33
CA TYR A 177 -20.46 -3.77 21.79
C TYR A 177 -21.58 -4.66 22.32
N SER A 178 -22.06 -5.57 21.47
CA SER A 178 -23.10 -6.55 21.82
C SER A 178 -22.80 -7.90 21.16
N LEU A 179 -23.32 -8.97 21.74
CA LEU A 179 -23.29 -10.29 21.12
C LEU A 179 -24.45 -10.47 20.15
N LEU A 180 -24.17 -11.10 19.02
CA LEU A 180 -25.15 -11.61 18.08
C LEU A 180 -25.07 -13.15 18.09
N GLU A 181 -26.18 -13.78 18.46
CA GLU A 181 -26.37 -15.23 18.46
C GLU A 181 -26.93 -15.70 17.11
N ASP A 182 -26.16 -15.50 16.03
CA ASP A 182 -26.61 -15.92 14.70
C ASP A 182 -26.02 -17.29 14.34
N PHE A 183 -26.65 -18.36 14.85
CA PHE A 183 -26.59 -19.71 14.24
C PHE A 183 -27.96 -20.09 13.67
N GLN A 184 -28.39 -19.34 12.67
CA GLN A 184 -29.26 -19.90 11.63
C GLN A 184 -28.38 -20.22 10.42
N PRO A 185 -28.05 -21.50 10.14
CA PRO A 185 -27.80 -21.88 8.76
C PRO A 185 -29.10 -21.56 8.02
N ALA A 186 -29.07 -20.57 7.14
CA ALA A 186 -30.19 -20.29 6.25
C ALA A 186 -30.50 -21.56 5.46
N ALA A 187 -31.49 -22.32 5.93
CA ALA A 187 -32.09 -23.40 5.19
C ALA A 187 -32.74 -22.76 3.96
N ALA A 188 -32.18 -23.10 2.80
CA ALA A 188 -32.76 -23.00 1.47
C ALA A 188 -33.58 -21.74 1.13
N SER A 189 -32.99 -20.86 0.32
CA SER A 189 -33.68 -20.39 -0.89
C SER A 189 -33.04 -21.08 -2.10
N LYS A 190 -33.22 -22.41 -2.19
CA LYS A 190 -33.07 -23.16 -3.44
C LYS A 190 -34.33 -22.91 -4.27
N THR A 191 -34.48 -21.72 -4.84
CA THR A 191 -35.55 -21.42 -5.81
C THR A 191 -35.07 -20.34 -6.77
N ASN A 192 -34.29 -20.73 -7.78
CA ASN A 192 -34.34 -20.14 -9.13
C ASN A 192 -33.57 -20.94 -10.20
N TRP A 193 -33.30 -22.24 -10.01
CA TRP A 193 -32.64 -23.07 -11.03
C TRP A 193 -33.59 -23.92 -11.90
N GLU A 194 -34.91 -23.69 -11.78
CA GLU A 194 -35.89 -24.32 -12.67
C GLU A 194 -36.82 -23.25 -13.26
N SER A 195 -36.29 -22.44 -14.17
CA SER A 195 -37.08 -21.66 -15.15
C SER A 195 -36.22 -21.17 -16.31
N VAL A 196 -35.35 -22.02 -16.88
CA VAL A 196 -34.84 -21.83 -18.26
C VAL A 196 -34.72 -23.20 -18.92
N THR A 197 -35.84 -23.91 -19.05
CA THR A 197 -35.96 -24.97 -20.06
C THR A 197 -37.35 -24.88 -20.66
N SER A 198 -37.49 -23.98 -21.64
CA SER A 198 -38.55 -24.02 -22.62
C SER A 198 -38.01 -23.47 -23.94
N SER A 199 -37.49 -24.41 -24.72
CA SER A 199 -37.68 -24.54 -26.17
C SER A 199 -37.30 -23.37 -27.08
N THR A 200 -36.05 -23.35 -27.53
CA THR A 200 -35.73 -23.04 -28.94
C THR A 200 -34.68 -24.04 -29.45
N SER A 201 -35.17 -25.01 -30.22
CA SER A 201 -34.56 -25.57 -31.43
C SER A 201 -33.02 -25.66 -31.52
N GLY A 202 -32.51 -26.84 -31.20
CA GLY A 202 -31.41 -27.56 -31.87
C GLY A 202 -30.15 -26.81 -32.31
N VAL A 203 -29.06 -26.96 -31.54
CA VAL A 203 -27.73 -27.28 -32.08
C VAL A 203 -27.02 -28.23 -31.09
N SER A 204 -26.64 -29.41 -31.57
CA SER A 204 -25.78 -30.35 -30.84
C SER A 204 -24.34 -29.87 -30.91
N TYR A 205 -23.78 -29.37 -29.80
CA TYR A 205 -22.34 -29.16 -29.71
C TYR A 205 -21.66 -30.42 -29.16
N HIS A 206 -21.00 -31.13 -30.07
CA HIS A 206 -19.92 -32.04 -29.73
C HIS A 206 -18.81 -31.24 -29.03
N TYR A 207 -18.50 -31.58 -27.79
CA TYR A 207 -17.23 -31.19 -27.17
C TYR A 207 -16.12 -32.09 -27.74
N PRO A 208 -15.09 -31.55 -28.44
CA PRO A 208 -13.88 -32.30 -28.64
C PRO A 208 -13.11 -32.33 -27.31
N SER A 209 -12.88 -33.53 -26.80
CA SER A 209 -11.87 -33.77 -25.78
C SER A 209 -10.52 -33.30 -26.31
N VAL A 210 -9.99 -32.20 -25.78
CA VAL A 210 -8.59 -31.79 -26.04
C VAL A 210 -7.79 -32.01 -24.77
N THR A 211 -6.87 -32.95 -24.88
CA THR A 211 -5.74 -33.23 -24.00
C THR A 211 -4.84 -32.00 -23.86
N ASP A 212 -4.48 -31.71 -22.62
CA ASP A 212 -3.45 -30.78 -22.13
C ASP A 212 -3.85 -29.30 -21.90
N PRO A 213 -4.44 -28.98 -20.72
CA PRO A 213 -4.87 -27.62 -20.37
C PRO A 213 -3.73 -26.63 -20.08
N ALA A 214 -2.47 -27.08 -19.96
CA ALA A 214 -1.35 -26.20 -19.64
C ALA A 214 -0.84 -25.41 -20.87
N LEU A 215 -0.84 -26.02 -22.06
CA LEU A 215 -0.40 -25.36 -23.30
C LEU A 215 -1.43 -24.37 -23.86
N ALA A 216 -2.71 -24.58 -23.57
CA ALA A 216 -3.80 -23.69 -23.99
C ALA A 216 -3.82 -22.37 -23.20
N ALA A 217 -3.48 -22.40 -21.90
CA ALA A 217 -3.43 -21.22 -21.06
C ALA A 217 -2.27 -20.28 -21.44
N ASP A 218 -1.08 -20.81 -21.71
CA ASP A 218 0.07 -20.03 -22.16
C ASP A 218 -0.12 -19.45 -23.57
N ALA A 219 -0.89 -20.13 -24.43
CA ALA A 219 -1.28 -19.62 -25.74
C ALA A 219 -2.33 -18.49 -25.62
N LEU A 220 -3.26 -18.62 -24.67
CA LEU A 220 -4.28 -17.61 -24.40
C LEU A 220 -3.70 -16.35 -23.75
N ASP A 221 -2.74 -16.49 -22.82
CA ASP A 221 -2.08 -15.35 -22.19
C ASP A 221 -1.29 -14.51 -23.20
N LYS A 222 -0.65 -15.19 -24.17
CA LYS A 222 0.06 -14.50 -25.27
C LYS A 222 -0.89 -13.75 -26.20
N THR A 223 -2.06 -14.29 -26.52
CA THR A 223 -3.03 -13.60 -27.38
C THR A 223 -3.71 -12.45 -26.63
N VAL A 224 -4.03 -12.62 -25.34
CA VAL A 224 -4.55 -11.55 -24.49
C VAL A 224 -3.55 -10.40 -24.34
N ALA A 225 -2.25 -10.70 -24.21
CA ALA A 225 -1.18 -9.70 -24.12
C ALA A 225 -0.94 -8.91 -25.43
N GLU A 226 -1.56 -9.31 -26.54
CA GLU A 226 -1.48 -8.58 -27.82
C GLU A 226 -2.43 -7.38 -27.88
N PHE A 227 -3.46 -7.35 -27.02
CA PHE A 227 -4.48 -6.29 -27.00
C PHE A 227 -4.21 -5.26 -25.91
N ASP A 228 -4.31 -3.98 -26.26
CA ASP A 228 -4.07 -2.87 -25.33
C ASP A 228 -5.32 -2.41 -24.57
N THR A 229 -6.52 -2.66 -25.13
CA THR A 229 -7.81 -2.23 -24.57
C THR A 229 -8.72 -3.43 -24.28
N VAL A 230 -9.60 -3.29 -23.28
CA VAL A 230 -10.60 -4.32 -22.94
C VAL A 230 -11.63 -4.45 -24.07
N GLU A 231 -11.91 -3.37 -24.79
CA GLU A 231 -12.83 -3.36 -25.92
C GLU A 231 -12.32 -4.21 -27.09
N ASP A 232 -11.06 -4.07 -27.47
CA ASP A 232 -10.49 -4.80 -28.60
C ASP A 232 -10.31 -6.29 -28.29
N LEU A 233 -10.01 -6.60 -27.02
CA LEU A 233 -10.01 -7.97 -26.52
C LEU A 233 -11.40 -8.60 -26.63
N LEU A 234 -12.45 -7.92 -26.13
CA LEU A 234 -13.82 -8.46 -26.20
C LEU A 234 -14.34 -8.59 -27.63
N LYS A 235 -14.01 -7.64 -28.51
CA LYS A 235 -14.32 -7.75 -29.95
C LYS A 235 -13.65 -8.97 -30.60
N HIS A 236 -12.42 -9.29 -30.19
CA HIS A 236 -11.67 -10.42 -30.74
C HIS A 236 -12.25 -11.77 -30.27
N PHE A 237 -12.57 -11.91 -28.98
CA PHE A 237 -13.05 -13.16 -28.42
C PHE A 237 -14.56 -13.38 -28.63
N ASN A 238 -15.36 -12.31 -28.54
CA ASN A 238 -16.82 -12.35 -28.58
C ASN A 238 -17.40 -11.26 -29.52
N PRO A 239 -17.22 -11.38 -30.84
CA PRO A 239 -17.56 -10.31 -31.81
C PRO A 239 -19.06 -9.95 -31.87
N GLU A 240 -19.96 -10.84 -31.46
CA GLU A 240 -21.41 -10.64 -31.51
C GLU A 240 -22.00 -10.13 -30.17
N SER A 241 -21.33 -10.38 -29.03
CA SER A 241 -21.81 -9.99 -27.69
C SER A 241 -20.93 -8.97 -26.97
N TRP A 242 -19.80 -8.55 -27.56
CA TRP A 242 -18.84 -7.67 -26.88
C TRP A 242 -19.44 -6.38 -26.32
N GLN A 243 -20.47 -5.81 -26.96
CA GLN A 243 -21.12 -4.60 -26.46
C GLN A 243 -21.89 -4.86 -25.17
N GLU A 244 -22.65 -5.95 -25.12
CA GLU A 244 -23.41 -6.38 -23.95
C GLU A 244 -22.48 -6.89 -22.84
N ASP A 245 -21.43 -7.64 -23.20
CA ASP A 245 -20.40 -8.11 -22.26
C ASP A 245 -19.63 -6.93 -21.65
N LEU A 246 -19.27 -5.93 -22.46
CA LEU A 246 -18.62 -4.71 -22.00
C LEU A 246 -19.56 -3.91 -21.09
N GLU A 247 -20.83 -3.74 -21.46
CA GLU A 247 -21.83 -3.07 -20.61
C GLU A 247 -22.06 -3.82 -19.29
N ASN A 248 -22.14 -5.15 -19.33
CA ASN A 248 -22.29 -6.00 -18.14
C ASN A 248 -21.04 -5.91 -17.25
N LEU A 249 -19.83 -5.84 -17.78
CA LEU A 249 -18.62 -5.61 -16.98
C LEU A 249 -18.61 -4.24 -16.28
N TYR A 250 -19.22 -3.22 -16.89
CA TYR A 250 -19.41 -1.91 -16.27
C TYR A 250 -20.58 -1.86 -15.27
N LEU A 251 -21.53 -2.80 -15.35
CA LEU A 251 -22.75 -2.84 -14.52
C LEU A 251 -22.66 -3.86 -13.38
N ASP A 252 -21.87 -4.93 -13.52
CA ASP A 252 -21.78 -6.05 -12.58
C ASP A 252 -20.74 -5.78 -11.48
N THR A 253 -21.01 -4.75 -10.68
CA THR A 253 -20.47 -4.68 -9.31
C THR A 253 -21.58 -4.63 -8.26
N PRO A 254 -22.36 -5.70 -8.08
CA PRO A 254 -22.90 -6.08 -6.77
C PRO A 254 -22.02 -7.23 -6.24
N TYR A 255 -21.25 -7.09 -5.17
CA TYR A 255 -21.74 -7.09 -3.80
C TYR A 255 -20.71 -6.48 -2.81
N TYR A 256 -21.26 -5.79 -1.80
CA TYR A 256 -20.63 -5.12 -0.65
C TYR A 256 -19.95 -3.75 -0.89
N ARG A 257 -20.77 -2.72 -1.14
CA ARG A 257 -20.45 -1.33 -0.75
C ARG A 257 -21.67 -0.72 -0.04
N GLY A 258 -21.45 -0.25 1.19
CA GLY A 258 -22.49 0.28 2.08
C GLY A 258 -23.03 1.63 1.63
N ARG A 259 -24.26 1.93 2.06
CA ARG A 259 -24.99 3.20 1.83
C ARG A 259 -24.28 4.38 2.50
N SER A 260 -23.34 5.02 1.80
CA SER A 260 -23.09 6.46 1.86
C SER A 260 -22.44 6.84 0.54
N TYR A 261 -22.71 8.04 0.03
CA TYR A 261 -22.47 8.48 -1.35
C TYR A 261 -23.54 8.04 -2.36
N HIS A 262 -24.61 8.83 -2.42
CA HIS A 262 -25.01 9.34 -3.73
C HIS A 262 -23.90 10.27 -4.21
N ASP A 263 -22.85 9.69 -4.78
CA ASP A 263 -22.04 10.41 -5.75
C ASP A 263 -22.29 9.78 -7.11
N ARG A 264 -22.36 10.64 -8.12
CA ARG A 264 -22.74 10.24 -9.48
C ARG A 264 -21.86 9.08 -9.91
N LYS A 265 -22.48 8.03 -10.43
CA LYS A 265 -21.82 6.88 -11.06
C LYS A 265 -20.80 7.38 -12.09
N SER A 266 -19.55 7.58 -11.71
CA SER A 266 -18.47 7.66 -12.68
C SER A 266 -18.18 6.23 -13.07
N LYS A 267 -18.51 5.88 -14.31
CA LYS A 267 -18.05 4.68 -15.01
C LYS A 267 -16.59 4.43 -14.59
N VAL A 268 -16.31 3.32 -13.91
CA VAL A 268 -14.93 2.96 -13.56
C VAL A 268 -14.22 2.77 -14.88
N ASP A 269 -13.31 3.66 -15.23
CA ASP A 269 -12.55 3.57 -16.47
C ASP A 269 -11.57 2.39 -16.34
N LEU A 270 -11.92 1.27 -16.99
CA LEU A 270 -11.13 0.04 -16.95
C LEU A 270 -9.78 0.24 -17.65
N ASP A 271 -9.69 1.14 -18.63
CA ASP A 271 -8.43 1.48 -19.27
C ASP A 271 -7.54 2.22 -18.28
N ARG A 272 -8.10 3.14 -17.48
CA ARG A 272 -7.36 3.78 -16.39
C ARG A 272 -6.86 2.78 -15.34
N LEU A 273 -7.67 1.79 -14.98
CA LEU A 273 -7.26 0.74 -14.05
C LEU A 273 -6.17 -0.17 -14.65
N ASN A 274 -6.29 -0.51 -15.94
CA ASN A 274 -5.28 -1.26 -16.69
C ASN A 274 -3.94 -0.49 -16.72
N GLU A 275 -3.98 0.81 -16.99
CA GLU A 275 -2.79 1.67 -16.96
C GLU A 275 -2.17 1.77 -15.56
N ASP A 276 -2.99 1.83 -14.50
CA ASP A 276 -2.49 1.74 -13.12
C ASP A 276 -1.84 0.37 -12.86
N VAL A 277 -2.45 -0.74 -13.29
CA VAL A 277 -1.88 -2.08 -13.16
C VAL A 277 -0.55 -2.19 -13.93
N LYS A 278 -0.47 -1.72 -15.18
CA LYS A 278 0.78 -1.65 -15.96
C LYS A 278 1.84 -0.81 -15.23
N ARG A 279 1.44 0.31 -14.61
CA ARG A 279 2.32 1.21 -13.86
C ARG A 279 2.85 0.62 -12.56
N TYR A 280 2.16 -0.32 -11.94
CA TYR A 280 2.63 -1.01 -10.72
C TYR A 280 3.15 -2.42 -10.97
N SER A 281 2.99 -2.97 -12.17
CA SER A 281 3.48 -4.31 -12.55
C SER A 281 5.00 -4.37 -12.73
N CYS A 282 5.54 -5.58 -12.64
CA CYS A 282 6.96 -5.90 -12.83
C CYS A 282 7.41 -5.64 -14.28
N THR A 283 7.99 -4.47 -14.53
CA THR A 283 8.42 -4.01 -15.87
C THR A 283 9.80 -3.33 -15.82
N PRO A 284 10.53 -3.23 -16.94
CA PRO A 284 11.74 -2.40 -17.03
C PRO A 284 11.41 -0.92 -16.80
N ARG A 285 12.14 -0.27 -15.89
CA ARG A 285 11.96 1.15 -15.53
C ARG A 285 13.29 1.89 -15.49
N ASN A 286 13.21 3.20 -15.71
CA ASN A 286 14.34 4.11 -15.58
C ASN A 286 14.76 4.26 -14.10
N TYR A 287 15.93 3.74 -13.75
CA TYR A 287 16.58 3.92 -12.46
C TYR A 287 17.81 4.80 -12.61
N SER A 288 17.96 5.79 -11.73
CA SER A 288 19.19 6.59 -11.65
C SER A 288 20.24 5.80 -10.88
N VAL A 289 21.34 5.44 -11.54
CA VAL A 289 22.45 4.72 -10.92
C VAL A 289 23.69 5.59 -10.82
N ASN A 290 24.43 5.45 -9.73
CA ASN A 290 25.69 6.16 -9.52
C ASN A 290 26.82 5.42 -10.25
N LEU A 291 27.49 6.10 -11.19
CA LEU A 291 28.52 5.48 -12.03
C LEU A 291 29.73 4.99 -11.23
N ARG A 292 30.02 5.61 -10.09
CA ARG A 292 31.11 5.19 -9.20
C ARG A 292 30.83 3.83 -8.56
N GLU A 293 29.58 3.61 -8.17
CA GLU A 293 29.12 2.39 -7.50
C GLU A 293 28.97 1.25 -8.50
N GLU A 294 28.32 1.52 -9.64
CA GLU A 294 28.11 0.53 -10.71
C GLU A 294 29.42 0.03 -11.31
N LEU A 295 30.36 0.94 -11.61
CA LEU A 295 31.65 0.56 -12.21
C LEU A 295 32.69 0.12 -11.17
N LYS A 296 32.38 0.24 -9.87
CA LYS A 296 33.29 -0.05 -8.75
C LYS A 296 34.64 0.68 -8.83
N LEU A 297 34.66 1.86 -9.46
CA LEU A 297 35.87 2.67 -9.66
C LEU A 297 35.91 3.82 -8.65
N THR A 298 36.74 3.68 -7.61
CA THR A 298 36.86 4.71 -6.55
C THR A 298 37.84 5.82 -6.88
N ASN A 299 38.74 5.59 -7.84
CA ASN A 299 39.83 6.46 -8.28
C ASN A 299 39.49 7.32 -9.50
N ALA A 300 38.23 7.36 -9.92
CA ALA A 300 37.76 8.17 -11.05
C ALA A 300 36.49 8.95 -10.69
N VAL A 301 36.33 10.12 -11.29
CA VAL A 301 35.13 10.95 -11.19
C VAL A 301 34.47 11.03 -12.56
N PHE A 302 33.20 10.68 -12.64
CA PHE A 302 32.42 10.72 -13.88
C PHE A 302 31.48 11.94 -13.91
N PHE A 303 31.22 12.46 -15.10
CA PHE A 303 30.22 13.50 -15.36
C PHE A 303 29.35 13.10 -16.58
N PRO A 304 28.02 13.09 -16.43
CA PRO A 304 27.27 13.23 -15.17
C PRO A 304 27.60 12.11 -14.17
N ARG A 305 27.38 12.34 -12.86
CA ARG A 305 27.69 11.33 -11.83
C ARG A 305 26.73 10.14 -11.84
N CYS A 306 25.51 10.37 -12.33
CA CYS A 306 24.47 9.37 -12.43
C CYS A 306 23.93 9.31 -13.85
N LEU A 307 23.55 8.11 -14.29
CA LEU A 307 22.85 7.88 -15.55
C LEU A 307 21.55 7.12 -15.30
N LEU A 308 20.59 7.29 -16.22
CA LEU A 308 19.37 6.49 -16.23
C LEU A 308 19.64 5.15 -16.92
N VAL A 309 19.36 4.06 -16.21
CA VAL A 309 19.47 2.70 -16.73
C VAL A 309 18.16 1.94 -16.51
N GLN A 310 17.84 1.02 -17.42
CA GLN A 310 16.67 0.18 -17.28
C GLN A 310 16.92 -0.90 -16.22
N ARG A 311 16.11 -0.92 -15.16
CA ARG A 311 16.12 -1.95 -14.12
C ARG A 311 14.69 -2.42 -13.86
N CYS A 312 14.57 -3.66 -13.39
CA CYS A 312 13.26 -4.24 -13.10
C CYS A 312 12.70 -3.65 -11.83
N GLY A 313 11.46 -3.18 -11.88
CA GLY A 313 10.75 -2.63 -10.74
C GLY A 313 9.24 -2.81 -10.86
N GLY A 314 8.56 -2.71 -9.72
CA GLY A 314 7.13 -2.99 -9.61
C GLY A 314 6.86 -4.30 -8.89
N ASN A 315 5.58 -4.62 -8.80
CA ASN A 315 5.04 -5.73 -8.04
C ASN A 315 4.70 -6.89 -8.97
N CYS A 316 4.76 -8.10 -8.42
CA CYS A 316 4.32 -9.31 -9.10
C CYS A 316 2.87 -9.63 -8.71
N GLY A 317 2.04 -9.98 -9.68
CA GLY A 317 0.60 -10.25 -9.49
C GLY A 317 0.26 -11.57 -8.77
N CYS A 318 1.26 -12.35 -8.35
CA CYS A 318 1.06 -13.63 -7.64
C CYS A 318 0.67 -13.40 -6.18
N GLY A 319 -0.62 -13.30 -5.91
CA GLY A 319 -1.17 -13.37 -4.57
C GLY A 319 -1.31 -14.83 -4.12
N ILE A 320 -0.45 -15.29 -3.19
CA ILE A 320 -0.78 -16.45 -2.36
C ILE A 320 -0.58 -16.07 -0.88
N ALA A 321 -1.59 -16.43 -0.08
CA ALA A 321 -1.79 -16.08 1.32
C ALA A 321 -0.69 -16.56 2.30
N ASN A 322 0.27 -17.39 1.87
CA ASN A 322 1.33 -17.92 2.74
C ASN A 322 2.72 -17.64 2.17
N GLY A 323 3.23 -16.43 2.42
CA GLY A 323 4.64 -16.21 2.75
C GLY A 323 5.73 -16.69 1.78
N LYS A 324 5.48 -16.80 0.48
CA LYS A 324 6.56 -16.83 -0.52
C LYS A 324 6.47 -15.57 -1.38
N SER A 325 7.20 -14.53 -0.97
CA SER A 325 7.23 -13.25 -1.67
C SER A 325 7.74 -13.44 -3.09
N CYS A 326 6.91 -13.19 -4.09
CA CYS A 326 7.37 -13.11 -5.45
C CYS A 326 8.27 -11.88 -5.61
N THR A 327 9.40 -12.03 -6.30
CA THR A 327 10.33 -10.92 -6.56
C THR A 327 10.38 -10.61 -8.03
N CYS A 328 10.27 -9.32 -8.36
CA CYS A 328 10.50 -8.83 -9.72
C CYS A 328 12.00 -8.83 -10.03
N SER A 329 12.42 -9.60 -11.03
CA SER A 329 13.83 -9.84 -11.34
C SER A 329 14.10 -9.71 -12.84
N SER A 330 15.36 -9.57 -13.25
CA SER A 330 15.72 -9.51 -14.67
C SER A 330 15.55 -10.89 -15.32
N GLY A 331 14.67 -10.98 -16.30
CA GLY A 331 14.58 -12.12 -17.21
C GLY A 331 15.60 -12.08 -18.35
N LYS A 332 16.02 -10.87 -18.76
CA LYS A 332 17.06 -10.65 -19.77
C LYS A 332 17.81 -9.36 -19.47
N THR A 333 19.14 -9.43 -19.48
CA THR A 333 20.03 -8.28 -19.25
C THR A 333 20.96 -8.09 -20.44
N VAL A 334 21.12 -6.85 -20.87
CA VAL A 334 21.98 -6.46 -21.99
C VAL A 334 22.93 -5.34 -21.57
N LYS A 335 24.16 -5.39 -22.08
CA LYS A 335 25.15 -4.33 -21.90
C LYS A 335 24.93 -3.24 -22.94
N LYS A 336 24.78 -1.99 -22.47
CA LYS A 336 24.70 -0.81 -23.34
C LYS A 336 25.85 0.14 -23.03
N TYR A 337 26.38 0.76 -24.07
CA TYR A 337 27.43 1.77 -23.95
C TYR A 337 26.83 3.15 -23.68
N HIS A 338 27.49 3.93 -22.83
CA HIS A 338 27.13 5.32 -22.51
C HIS A 338 28.39 6.17 -22.57
N GLU A 339 28.31 7.28 -23.30
CA GLU A 339 29.38 8.28 -23.37
C GLU A 339 29.36 9.14 -22.10
N VAL A 340 30.48 9.18 -21.38
CA VAL A 340 30.63 9.98 -20.16
C VAL A 340 31.98 10.65 -20.11
N LEU A 341 32.06 11.77 -19.40
CA LEU A 341 33.34 12.41 -19.12
C LEU A 341 33.95 11.80 -17.86
N LYS A 342 35.16 11.27 -17.97
CA LYS A 342 35.93 10.65 -16.87
C LYS A 342 37.14 11.51 -16.51
N PHE A 343 37.32 11.75 -15.22
CA PHE A 343 38.50 12.39 -14.66
C PHE A 343 39.19 11.43 -13.69
N GLU A 344 40.47 11.15 -13.94
CA GLU A 344 41.32 10.38 -13.03
C GLU A 344 42.29 11.34 -12.31
N PRO A 345 42.26 11.43 -10.97
CA PRO A 345 43.24 12.22 -10.23
C PRO A 345 44.62 11.55 -10.34
N GLY A 346 45.45 12.00 -11.28
CA GLY A 346 46.84 11.57 -11.37
C GLY A 346 47.65 11.98 -10.13
N ARG A 347 48.70 11.23 -9.79
CA ARG A 347 49.66 11.54 -8.69
C ARG A 347 50.51 12.81 -8.94
N SER A 348 50.23 13.59 -9.98
CA SER A 348 51.09 14.67 -10.43
C SER A 348 50.81 15.99 -9.71
N LYS A 349 51.68 16.32 -8.75
CA LYS A 349 51.83 17.65 -8.13
C LYS A 349 52.31 18.69 -9.16
N LYS A 350 51.46 19.15 -10.08
CA LYS A 350 51.71 20.41 -10.80
C LYS A 350 50.47 21.29 -10.73
N LYS A 351 50.52 22.28 -9.82
CA LYS A 351 49.56 23.38 -9.73
C LYS A 351 49.43 24.04 -11.10
N GLY A 352 48.21 24.14 -11.62
CA GLY A 352 47.87 25.08 -12.69
C GLY A 352 47.36 24.53 -14.03
N LYS A 353 47.22 23.21 -14.23
CA LYS A 353 46.54 22.70 -15.44
C LYS A 353 45.07 22.39 -15.14
N ALA A 354 44.19 22.82 -16.04
CA ALA A 354 42.78 22.45 -16.04
C ALA A 354 42.65 20.93 -15.88
N LYS A 355 41.68 20.49 -15.08
CA LYS A 355 41.35 19.07 -14.90
C LYS A 355 40.80 18.56 -16.24
N ASN A 356 41.66 18.04 -17.10
CA ASN A 356 41.24 17.51 -18.39
C ASN A 356 40.38 16.27 -18.14
N MET A 357 39.10 16.36 -18.51
CA MET A 357 38.18 15.24 -18.52
C MET A 357 38.29 14.55 -19.88
N ALA A 358 38.37 13.22 -19.89
CA ALA A 358 38.37 12.43 -21.12
C ALA A 358 36.95 11.92 -21.40
N LEU A 359 36.48 12.06 -22.64
CA LEU A 359 35.26 11.39 -23.08
C LEU A 359 35.55 9.90 -23.24
N VAL A 360 34.75 9.05 -22.58
CA VAL A 360 34.94 7.60 -22.59
C VAL A 360 33.59 6.90 -22.68
N ASP A 361 33.59 5.73 -23.33
CA ASP A 361 32.45 4.82 -23.33
C ASP A 361 32.50 3.90 -22.12
N ILE A 362 31.42 3.90 -21.33
CA ILE A 362 31.24 2.96 -20.23
C ILE A 362 30.12 1.97 -20.56
N GLN A 363 30.29 0.72 -20.14
CA GLN A 363 29.24 -0.30 -20.29
C GLN A 363 28.42 -0.38 -19.01
N LEU A 364 27.10 -0.27 -19.14
CA LEU A 364 26.16 -0.48 -18.04
C LEU A 364 25.19 -1.61 -18.38
N ASP A 365 24.80 -2.37 -17.36
CA ASP A 365 23.81 -3.45 -17.48
C ASP A 365 22.38 -2.88 -17.42
N HIS A 366 21.60 -3.18 -18.46
CA HIS A 366 20.20 -2.81 -18.63
C HIS A 366 19.33 -4.05 -18.63
N HIS A 367 18.25 -4.04 -17.86
CA HIS A 367 17.25 -5.10 -17.87
C HIS A 367 16.30 -4.84 -19.06
N GLU A 368 16.35 -5.71 -20.06
CA GLU A 368 15.50 -5.62 -21.26
C GLU A 368 14.14 -6.29 -21.02
N ARG A 369 14.11 -7.34 -20.20
CA ARG A 369 12.89 -8.05 -19.82
C ARG A 369 12.90 -8.34 -18.33
N CYS A 370 11.73 -8.22 -17.69
CA CYS A 370 11.54 -8.50 -16.28
C CYS A 370 10.57 -9.66 -16.09
N ASN A 371 10.88 -10.55 -15.16
CA ASN A 371 10.09 -11.72 -14.84
C ASN A 371 9.83 -11.79 -13.33
N CYS A 372 8.64 -12.25 -12.97
CA CYS A 372 8.30 -12.57 -11.60
C CYS A 372 8.80 -13.96 -11.25
N ILE A 373 9.68 -14.04 -10.25
CA ILE A 373 10.16 -15.32 -9.72
C ILE A 373 9.42 -15.62 -8.42
N CYS A 374 8.74 -16.76 -8.42
CA CYS A 374 7.86 -17.20 -7.33
C CYS A 374 8.32 -18.57 -6.83
N GLY A 375 8.50 -18.73 -5.52
CA GLY A 375 9.00 -19.98 -4.91
C GLY A 375 8.02 -21.16 -4.90
N SER A 376 6.85 -21.03 -5.52
CA SER A 376 5.85 -22.10 -5.65
C SER A 376 5.03 -21.92 -6.94
N ARG A 377 5.36 -22.75 -7.95
CA ARG A 377 4.77 -22.86 -9.30
C ARG A 377 4.95 -21.64 -10.23
N PRO A 378 5.09 -21.88 -11.56
CA PRO A 378 5.27 -20.81 -12.54
C PRO A 378 4.03 -19.89 -12.58
N PRO A 379 4.23 -18.61 -12.96
CA PRO A 379 3.16 -17.62 -12.99
C PRO A 379 2.01 -18.09 -13.89
N ARG A 380 0.78 -17.94 -13.40
CA ARG A 380 -0.43 -17.97 -14.23
C ARG A 380 -0.71 -16.60 -14.77
#